data_AF-A0A2T6EAZ6-F1
#
_entry.id   AF-A0A2T6EAZ6-F1
#
_cell.length_a   1.000
_cell.length_b   1.000
_cell.length_c   1.000
_cell.angle_alpha   90.00
_cell.angle_beta   90.00
_cell.angle_gamma   90.00
#
_symmetry.space_group_name_H-M   'P 1'
#
loop_
_entity.id
_entity.type
_entity.pdbx_description
1 polymer ?
#
loop_
_entity_poly.entity_id
_entity_poly.type
_entity_poly.pdbx_seq_one_letter_code
_entity_poly.pdbx_strand_id
1 'polypeptide(L)'
;MLKVKIVELTFKLDAKAIDIAEVFGLHPMMLYRWRQEYREGKLKYFPNRRVSMSLNQKSSPPPSKKEISDNERLKKENERLKKENELLKKWQRYLAQVRQNDSDS
;
A
#
# COMPACT_ATOMS: atom_id res chain seq x y z
N MET A 1 11.89 -10.99 -0.53
CA MET A 1 11.76 -10.52 -1.92
C MET A 1 10.70 -11.32 -2.71
N LEU A 2 10.69 -12.66 -2.65
CA LEU A 2 9.75 -13.53 -3.38
C LEU A 2 8.27 -13.44 -2.92
N LYS A 3 8.02 -13.36 -1.60
CA LYS A 3 6.67 -13.46 -1.00
C LYS A 3 5.68 -12.40 -1.51
N VAL A 4 6.11 -11.14 -1.56
CA VAL A 4 5.28 -10.01 -2.02
C VAL A 4 4.92 -10.17 -3.49
N LYS A 5 5.91 -10.53 -4.33
CA LYS A 5 5.70 -10.74 -5.77
C LYS A 5 4.72 -11.89 -6.03
N ILE A 6 4.83 -13.00 -5.31
CA ILE A 6 3.89 -14.13 -5.44
C ILE A 6 2.47 -13.68 -5.07
N VAL A 7 2.32 -12.95 -3.96
CA VAL A 7 1.00 -12.43 -3.55
C VAL A 7 0.45 -11.44 -4.57
N GLU A 8 1.24 -10.52 -5.10
CA GLU A 8 0.81 -9.62 -6.19
C GLU A 8 0.36 -10.39 -7.44
N LEU A 9 1.08 -11.46 -7.80
CA LEU A 9 0.70 -12.32 -8.92
C LEU A 9 -0.65 -13.02 -8.65
N THR A 10 -0.94 -13.44 -7.42
CA THR A 10 -2.28 -13.98 -7.09
C THR A 10 -3.40 -12.99 -7.32
N PHE A 11 -3.17 -11.69 -7.06
CA PHE A 11 -4.18 -10.66 -7.28
C PHE A 11 -4.28 -10.26 -8.75
N LYS A 12 -3.16 -10.25 -9.49
CA LYS A 12 -3.15 -9.89 -10.92
C LYS A 12 -3.79 -10.95 -11.81
N LEU A 13 -3.59 -12.23 -11.50
CA LEU A 13 -4.10 -13.34 -12.31
C LEU A 13 -5.52 -13.78 -11.90
N ASP A 14 -6.08 -13.21 -10.82
CA ASP A 14 -7.30 -13.68 -10.13
C ASP A 14 -7.32 -15.20 -9.90
N ALA A 15 -6.13 -15.80 -9.81
CA ALA A 15 -5.93 -17.24 -9.74
C ALA A 15 -6.01 -17.70 -8.28
N LYS A 16 -6.41 -18.97 -8.10
CA LYS A 16 -6.49 -19.55 -6.76
C LYS A 16 -5.09 -19.62 -6.16
N ALA A 17 -5.02 -19.36 -4.86
CA ALA A 17 -3.75 -19.43 -4.12
C ALA A 17 -3.14 -20.84 -4.14
N ILE A 18 -3.95 -21.87 -4.38
CA ILE A 18 -3.49 -23.27 -4.45
C ILE A 18 -2.66 -23.48 -5.72
N ASP A 19 -3.20 -23.10 -6.87
CA ASP A 19 -2.55 -23.28 -8.18
C ASP A 19 -1.22 -22.51 -8.25
N ILE A 20 -1.19 -21.29 -7.72
CA ILE A 20 0.04 -20.50 -7.66
C ILE A 20 1.03 -21.14 -6.67
N ALA A 21 0.57 -21.67 -5.54
CA ALA A 21 1.45 -22.34 -4.60
C ALA A 21 2.12 -23.57 -5.25
N GLU A 22 1.38 -24.36 -6.02
CA GLU A 22 1.89 -25.52 -6.75
C GLU A 22 2.99 -25.14 -7.76
N VAL A 23 2.76 -24.11 -8.58
CA VAL A 23 3.75 -23.59 -9.55
C VAL A 23 5.04 -23.15 -8.87
N PHE A 24 4.95 -22.54 -7.69
CA PHE A 24 6.10 -22.06 -6.94
C PHE A 24 6.68 -23.12 -5.97
N GLY A 25 6.15 -24.36 -5.96
CA GLY A 25 6.58 -25.41 -5.03
C GLY A 25 6.35 -25.06 -3.56
N LEU A 26 5.36 -24.23 -3.26
CA LEU A 26 5.02 -23.74 -1.93
C LEU A 26 3.80 -24.49 -1.38
N HIS A 27 3.72 -24.60 -0.06
CA HIS A 27 2.51 -25.11 0.58
C HIS A 27 1.37 -24.07 0.52
N PRO A 28 0.14 -24.41 0.09
CA PRO A 28 -0.97 -23.45 -0.07
C PRO A 28 -1.24 -22.60 1.17
N MET A 29 -1.14 -23.19 2.37
CA MET A 29 -1.29 -22.49 3.67
C MET A 29 -0.37 -21.26 3.78
N MET A 30 0.84 -21.32 3.23
CA MET A 30 1.79 -20.20 3.25
C MET A 30 1.27 -19.03 2.42
N LEU A 31 0.68 -19.31 1.27
CA LEU A 31 0.18 -18.27 0.38
C LEU A 31 -1.13 -17.65 0.88
N TYR A 32 -2.01 -18.44 1.49
CA TYR A 32 -3.17 -17.90 2.21
C TYR A 32 -2.73 -16.96 3.33
N ARG A 33 -1.76 -17.38 4.15
CA ARG A 33 -1.21 -16.56 5.22
C ARG A 33 -0.55 -15.28 4.70
N TRP A 34 0.21 -15.34 3.61
CA TRP A 34 0.78 -14.13 3.01
C TRP A 34 -0.27 -13.20 2.40
N ARG A 35 -1.36 -13.72 1.81
CA ARG A 35 -2.51 -12.90 1.38
C ARG A 35 -3.17 -12.18 2.55
N GLN A 36 -3.31 -12.85 3.70
CA GLN A 36 -3.82 -12.20 4.93
C GLN A 36 -2.85 -11.10 5.40
N GLU A 37 -1.56 -11.43 5.54
CA GLU A 37 -0.53 -10.48 5.98
C GLU A 37 -0.39 -9.28 5.02
N TYR A 38 -0.66 -9.48 3.71
CA TYR A 38 -0.69 -8.42 2.70
C TYR A 38 -1.91 -7.50 2.86
N ARG A 39 -3.12 -8.07 3.07
CA ARG A 39 -4.33 -7.27 3.34
C ARG A 39 -4.22 -6.47 4.63
N GLU A 40 -3.57 -7.02 5.64
CA GLU A 40 -3.32 -6.35 6.93
C GLU A 40 -2.19 -5.31 6.88
N GLY A 41 -1.50 -5.13 5.74
CA GLY A 41 -0.38 -4.20 5.58
C GLY A 41 0.87 -4.57 6.41
N LYS A 42 0.91 -5.79 6.97
CA LYS A 42 2.04 -6.33 7.75
C LYS A 42 3.12 -6.92 6.86
N LEU A 43 2.79 -7.30 5.63
CA LEU A 43 3.74 -7.80 4.63
C LEU A 43 4.57 -6.65 4.03
N LYS A 44 5.39 -5.99 4.87
CA LYS A 44 6.31 -4.95 4.41
C LYS A 44 7.57 -5.57 3.81
N TYR A 45 7.90 -5.15 2.59
CA TYR A 45 9.17 -5.47 1.96
C TYR A 45 10.31 -4.80 2.76
N PHE A 46 11.07 -5.60 3.50
CA PHE A 46 12.33 -5.16 4.09
C PHE A 46 13.48 -5.81 3.30
N PRO A 47 14.26 -5.04 2.52
CA PRO A 47 15.35 -5.59 1.70
C PRO A 47 16.44 -6.29 2.53
N ASN A 48 16.54 -6.02 3.84
CA ASN A 48 17.60 -6.54 4.72
C ASN A 48 17.15 -7.53 5.79
N ARG A 49 15.92 -8.08 5.75
CA ARG A 49 15.49 -9.05 6.78
C ARG A 49 15.96 -10.45 6.41
N ARG A 50 17.12 -10.86 6.93
CA ARG A 50 17.49 -12.28 7.05
C ARG A 50 16.41 -12.96 7.90
N VAL A 51 15.58 -13.79 7.28
CA VAL A 51 14.58 -14.60 8.00
C VAL A 51 15.34 -15.77 8.61
N SER A 52 15.87 -15.59 9.83
CA SER A 52 16.21 -16.73 10.67
C SER A 52 14.92 -17.43 11.05
N MET A 53 14.79 -18.71 10.68
CA MET A 53 13.70 -19.58 11.13
C MET A 53 13.87 -19.95 12.60
N SER A 54 13.76 -18.97 13.50
CA SER A 54 13.57 -19.23 14.92
C SER A 54 12.21 -18.69 15.35
N LEU A 55 11.42 -19.59 15.92
CA LEU A 55 10.17 -19.33 16.62
C LEU A 55 10.44 -18.37 17.78
N ASN A 56 10.46 -17.07 17.50
CA ASN A 56 10.34 -16.03 18.51
C ASN A 56 9.64 -14.85 17.85
N GLN A 57 8.31 -14.95 17.78
CA GLN A 57 7.45 -13.81 17.50
C GLN A 57 7.56 -12.82 18.66
N LYS A 58 8.57 -11.96 18.64
CA LYS A 58 8.43 -10.66 19.27
C LYS A 58 7.51 -9.86 18.35
N SER A 59 6.24 -9.78 18.73
CA SER A 59 5.35 -8.71 18.27
C SER A 59 6.15 -7.42 18.30
N SER A 60 6.13 -6.67 17.18
CA SER A 60 6.75 -5.36 17.13
C SER A 60 6.26 -4.57 18.36
N PRO A 61 7.15 -3.92 19.12
CA PRO A 61 6.71 -3.13 20.27
C PRO A 61 5.62 -2.15 19.81
N PRO A 62 4.61 -1.88 20.66
CA PRO A 62 3.58 -0.90 20.34
C PRO A 62 4.25 0.40 19.88
N PRO A 63 3.68 1.10 18.89
CA PRO A 63 4.32 2.28 18.33
C PRO A 63 4.64 3.25 19.47
N SER A 64 5.88 3.74 19.47
CA SER A 64 6.33 4.68 20.49
C SER A 64 5.41 5.90 20.48
N LYS A 65 5.16 6.53 21.64
CA LYS A 65 4.33 7.75 21.73
C LYS A 65 4.75 8.83 20.71
N LYS A 66 6.03 8.88 20.35
CA LYS A 66 6.58 9.75 19.30
C LYS A 66 6.06 9.40 17.90
N GLU A 67 6.03 8.11 17.55
CA GLU A 67 5.53 7.64 16.26
C GLU A 67 4.04 7.90 16.07
N ILE A 68 3.25 7.82 17.16
CA ILE A 68 1.83 8.15 17.14
C ILE A 68 1.64 9.65 16.88
N SER A 69 2.39 10.49 17.60
CA SER A 69 2.40 11.95 17.40
C SER A 69 2.78 12.34 15.98
N ASP A 70 3.81 11.70 15.40
CA ASP A 70 4.25 12.02 14.05
C ASP A 70 3.24 11.57 12.99
N ASN A 71 2.57 10.44 13.19
CA ASN A 71 1.47 10.01 12.32
C ASN A 71 0.29 10.99 12.33
N GLU A 72 -0.07 11.54 13.50
CA GLU A 72 -1.13 12.55 13.60
C GLU A 72 -0.76 13.85 12.89
N ARG A 73 0.50 14.30 13.02
CA ARG A 73 1.02 15.48 12.31
C ARG A 73 0.97 15.28 10.80
N LEU A 74 1.45 14.13 10.33
CA LEU A 74 1.46 13.78 8.90
C LEU A 74 0.05 13.66 8.32
N LYS A 75 -0.93 13.17 9.09
CA LYS A 75 -2.34 13.13 8.65
C LYS A 75 -2.91 14.54 8.45
N LYS A 76 -2.69 15.45 9.41
CA LYS A 76 -3.15 16.84 9.31
C LYS A 76 -2.54 17.55 8.10
N GLU A 77 -1.25 17.32 7.85
CA GLU A 77 -0.57 17.91 6.70
C GLU A 77 -1.08 17.34 5.37
N ASN A 78 -1.34 16.04 5.29
CA ASN A 78 -1.98 15.44 4.13
C ASN A 78 -3.37 16.02 3.85
N GLU A 79 -4.19 16.24 4.87
CA GLU A 79 -5.51 16.86 4.70
C GLU A 79 -5.41 18.29 4.21
N ARG A 80 -4.48 19.08 4.76
CA ARG A 80 -4.20 20.44 4.29
C ARG A 80 -3.77 20.45 2.82
N LEU A 81 -2.79 19.63 2.47
CA LEU A 81 -2.27 19.51 1.09
C LEU A 81 -3.34 19.04 0.10
N LYS A 82 -4.27 18.19 0.53
CA LYS A 82 -5.43 17.78 -0.30
C LYS A 82 -6.35 18.96 -0.60
N LYS A 83 -6.67 19.78 0.40
CA LYS A 83 -7.50 20.98 0.22
C LYS A 83 -6.84 21.98 -0.73
N GLU A 84 -5.53 22.21 -0.57
CA GLU A 84 -4.76 23.07 -1.48
C GLU A 84 -4.78 22.52 -2.92
N ASN A 85 -4.58 21.22 -3.10
CA ASN A 85 -4.69 20.56 -4.40
C ASN A 85 -6.10 20.67 -5.02
N GLU A 86 -7.16 20.48 -4.24
CA GLU A 86 -8.53 20.62 -4.74
C GLU A 86 -8.82 22.04 -5.22
N LEU A 87 -8.33 23.04 -4.48
CA LEU A 87 -8.46 24.44 -4.88
C LEU A 87 -7.73 24.69 -6.20
N LEU A 88 -6.47 24.28 -6.30
CA LEU A 88 -5.67 24.42 -7.53
C LEU A 88 -6.33 23.73 -8.74
N LYS A 89 -6.89 22.53 -8.55
CA LYS A 89 -7.63 21.83 -9.61
C LYS A 89 -8.88 22.58 -10.04
N LYS A 90 -9.62 23.19 -9.11
CA LYS A 90 -10.79 24.03 -9.44
C LYS A 90 -10.37 25.27 -10.24
N TRP A 91 -9.28 25.92 -9.85
CA TRP A 91 -8.71 27.04 -10.58
C TRP A 91 -8.29 26.66 -12.01
N GLN A 92 -7.61 25.53 -12.18
CA GLN A 92 -7.24 25.03 -13.51
C GLN A 92 -8.46 24.75 -14.38
N ARG A 93 -9.52 24.16 -13.82
CA ARG A 93 -10.79 23.93 -14.55
C ARG A 93 -11.45 25.23 -14.97
N TYR A 94 -11.48 26.23 -14.08
CA TYR A 94 -12.04 27.54 -14.39
C TYR A 94 -11.27 28.22 -15.53
N LEU A 95 -9.94 28.24 -15.48
CA LEU A 95 -9.11 28.80 -16.56
C LEU A 95 -9.34 28.09 -17.90
N ALA A 96 -9.50 26.76 -17.88
CA ALA A 96 -9.81 25.99 -19.08
C ALA A 96 -11.19 26.34 -19.67
N GLN A 97 -12.20 26.53 -18.81
CA GLN A 97 -13.54 26.95 -19.24
C GLN A 97 -13.55 28.36 -19.83
N VAL A 98 -12.87 29.32 -19.20
CA VAL A 98 -12.76 30.70 -19.72
C VAL A 98 -12.10 30.69 -21.10
N ARG A 99 -10.97 29.98 -21.26
CA ARG A 99 -10.27 29.89 -22.54
C ARG A 99 -11.12 29.24 -23.64
N GLN A 100 -11.95 28.25 -23.31
CA GLN A 100 -12.88 27.65 -24.27
C GLN A 100 -13.96 28.64 -24.72
N ASN A 101 -14.59 29.35 -23.78
CA ASN A 101 -15.62 30.34 -24.09
C ASN A 101 -15.08 31.50 -24.95
N ASP A 102 -13.86 31.97 -24.69
CA ASP A 102 -13.21 33.03 -25.49
C ASP A 102 -12.86 32.58 -26.92
N SER A 103 -12.72 31.27 -27.17
CA SER A 103 -12.41 30.73 -28.50
C SER A 103 -13.66 30.42 -29.33
N ASP A 104 -14.84 30.41 -28.71
CA ASP A 104 -16.14 30.07 -29.30
C ASP A 104 -17.00 31.33 -29.61
N SER A 105 -16.39 32.53 -29.50
CA SER A 105 -16.99 33.83 -29.89
C SER A 105 -16.38 34.39 -31.17
#